data_AF-A0A8C6BIF9-F1
#
_entry.id   AF-A0A8C6BIF9-F1
#
_cell.length_a   1.000
_cell.length_b   1.000
_cell.length_c   1.000
_cell.angle_alpha   90.00
_cell.angle_beta   90.00
_cell.angle_gamma   90.00
#
_symmetry.space_group_name_H-M   'P 1'
#
loop_
_entity.id
_entity.type
_entity.pdbx_description
1 polymer ?
#
loop_
_entity_poly.entity_id
_entity_poly.type
_entity_poly.pdbx_seq_one_letter_code
_entity_poly.pdbx_strand_id
1 'polypeptide(L)'
;MSSGGGQQSQALTKPTFSEVQASALVESVFGLKVCKIQPLPSYDDQNFHVCILRTKDTTDGPNEYVLKISNSESSKTPDLIEVQSHIIIFLRAAGFPTASMCRTKGDNLTSLISVDSGSEIKSYLVRLLTYLPGRPIAEIPISPQLLYEIGRVAAKLDKTLEKFHHPKLSSLHRENFIWNLKNVPLLEKYLYALGQNRNREIVEQVVQLFKDEVMTKLSHFRE
;
A
#
# COMPACT_ATOMS: atom_id res chain seq x y z
N MET A 1 19.19 -32.17 -24.76
CA MET A 1 19.73 -31.02 -23.99
C MET A 1 19.03 -29.77 -24.48
N SER A 2 18.04 -29.30 -23.74
CA SER A 2 17.51 -27.95 -23.90
C SER A 2 17.14 -27.48 -22.50
N SER A 3 18.03 -26.66 -21.96
CA SER A 3 17.95 -26.07 -20.64
C SER A 3 16.75 -25.14 -20.60
N GLY A 4 15.65 -25.65 -20.03
CA GLY A 4 14.55 -24.82 -19.57
C GLY A 4 15.10 -23.84 -18.54
N GLY A 5 15.28 -22.59 -18.97
CA GLY A 5 15.61 -21.49 -18.08
C GLY A 5 14.48 -21.34 -17.06
N GLY A 6 14.67 -21.93 -15.88
CA GLY A 6 13.86 -21.63 -14.73
C GLY A 6 13.90 -20.14 -14.51
N GLN A 7 12.77 -19.47 -14.72
CA GLN A 7 12.57 -18.08 -14.33
C GLN A 7 13.03 -17.96 -12.87
N GLN A 8 14.12 -17.23 -12.67
CA GLN A 8 14.60 -16.86 -11.35
C GLN A 8 13.43 -16.28 -10.56
N SER A 9 13.17 -16.88 -9.40
CA SER A 9 12.25 -16.34 -8.39
C SER A 9 12.55 -14.85 -8.23
N GLN A 10 11.60 -14.01 -8.60
CA GLN A 10 11.76 -12.56 -8.55
C GLN A 10 12.15 -12.20 -7.10
N ALA A 11 13.36 -11.66 -6.94
CA ALA A 11 13.98 -11.42 -5.65
C ALA A 11 13.02 -10.70 -4.69
N LEU A 12 12.96 -11.16 -3.44
CA LEU A 12 12.13 -10.59 -2.38
C LEU A 12 12.24 -9.05 -2.38
N THR A 13 11.19 -8.38 -2.88
CA THR A 13 11.06 -6.93 -2.89
C THR A 13 10.59 -6.42 -1.53
N LYS A 14 9.90 -7.29 -0.78
CA LYS A 14 9.40 -7.03 0.56
C LYS A 14 10.55 -6.77 1.54
N PRO A 15 10.51 -5.65 2.30
CA PRO A 15 11.48 -5.40 3.35
C PRO A 15 11.40 -6.46 4.46
N THR A 16 12.55 -6.77 5.07
CA THR A 16 12.68 -7.76 6.15
C THR A 16 13.33 -7.16 7.40
N PHE A 17 12.90 -5.96 7.80
CA PHE A 17 13.38 -5.31 9.01
C PHE A 17 12.92 -6.08 10.24
N SER A 18 13.79 -6.24 11.23
CA SER A 18 13.40 -6.72 12.55
C SER A 18 12.71 -5.62 13.35
N GLU A 19 12.03 -6.00 14.43
CA GLU A 19 11.44 -5.04 15.39
C GLU A 19 12.49 -4.07 15.96
N VAL A 20 13.71 -4.54 16.21
CA VAL A 20 14.82 -3.70 16.71
C VAL A 20 15.23 -2.67 15.66
N GLN A 21 15.39 -3.10 14.40
CA GLN A 21 15.75 -2.20 13.31
C GLN A 21 14.62 -1.19 13.02
N ALA A 22 13.37 -1.64 13.03
CA ALA A 22 12.20 -0.79 12.83
C ALA A 22 12.04 0.23 13.98
N SER A 23 12.33 -0.15 15.23
CA SER A 23 12.33 0.77 16.37
C SER A 23 13.40 1.84 16.22
N ALA A 24 14.64 1.44 15.90
CA ALA A 24 15.74 2.36 15.66
C ALA A 24 15.45 3.32 14.49
N LEU A 25 14.76 2.83 13.45
CA LEU A 25 14.30 3.64 12.33
C LEU A 25 13.30 4.71 12.76
N VAL A 26 12.32 4.36 13.60
CA VAL A 26 11.35 5.34 14.12
C VAL A 26 12.06 6.43 14.95
N GLU A 27 12.95 6.03 15.85
CA GLU A 27 13.67 6.96 16.73
C GLU A 27 14.62 7.87 15.95
N SER A 28 15.34 7.33 14.98
CA SER A 28 16.29 8.10 14.16
C SER A 28 15.59 9.06 13.21
N VAL A 29 14.59 8.60 12.46
CA VAL A 29 13.92 9.38 11.40
C VAL A 29 12.84 10.32 11.94
N PHE A 30 12.05 9.87 12.91
CA PHE A 30 10.88 10.62 13.41
C PHE A 30 11.08 11.19 14.82
N GLY A 31 12.10 10.74 15.56
CA GLY A 31 12.41 11.30 16.88
C GLY A 31 11.48 10.87 17.99
N LEU A 32 10.70 9.81 17.76
CA LEU A 32 9.74 9.29 18.72
C LEU A 32 10.34 8.05 19.39
N LYS A 33 10.49 8.10 20.72
CA LYS A 33 11.01 6.98 21.51
C LYS A 33 10.02 5.82 21.51
N VAL A 34 10.43 4.65 21.05
CA VAL A 34 9.55 3.49 20.91
C VAL A 34 9.48 2.74 22.24
N CYS A 35 8.26 2.46 22.73
CA CYS A 35 8.06 1.62 23.91
C CYS A 35 7.64 0.19 23.56
N LYS A 36 6.90 0.02 22.45
CA LYS A 36 6.50 -1.29 21.92
C LYS A 36 6.37 -1.19 20.41
N ILE A 37 6.80 -2.21 19.69
CA ILE A 37 6.57 -2.35 18.26
C ILE A 37 6.16 -3.79 17.96
N GLN A 38 5.31 -3.99 16.96
CA GLN A 38 4.92 -5.32 16.51
C GLN A 38 4.60 -5.29 15.01
N PRO A 39 4.92 -6.35 14.26
CA PRO A 39 4.59 -6.43 12.84
C PRO A 39 3.06 -6.44 12.65
N LEU A 40 2.61 -5.79 11.58
CA LEU A 40 1.25 -5.88 11.08
C LEU A 40 1.22 -6.73 9.80
N PRO A 41 0.08 -7.38 9.48
CA PRO A 41 -0.10 -8.04 8.19
C PRO A 41 0.27 -7.10 7.03
N SER A 42 1.08 -7.61 6.11
CA SER A 42 1.55 -6.85 4.96
C SER A 42 1.90 -7.77 3.80
N TYR A 43 1.75 -7.27 2.58
CA TYR A 43 2.01 -8.02 1.34
C TYR A 43 3.37 -7.63 0.76
N ASP A 44 3.42 -6.68 -0.17
CA ASP A 44 4.66 -6.20 -0.78
C ASP A 44 5.48 -5.32 0.18
N ASP A 45 4.82 -4.52 1.02
CA ASP A 45 5.47 -3.61 1.97
C ASP A 45 5.66 -4.28 3.35
N GLN A 46 6.35 -3.61 4.27
CA GLN A 46 6.43 -4.02 5.67
C GLN A 46 5.81 -2.96 6.58
N ASN A 47 4.84 -3.37 7.40
CA ASN A 47 4.09 -2.48 8.30
C ASN A 47 4.33 -2.88 9.75
N PHE A 48 4.43 -1.91 10.65
CA PHE A 48 4.52 -2.15 12.09
C PHE A 48 3.54 -1.26 12.83
N HIS A 49 2.89 -1.80 13.86
CA HIS A 49 2.20 -1.01 14.86
C HIS A 49 3.25 -0.58 15.90
N VAL A 50 3.35 0.73 16.13
CA VAL A 50 4.34 1.37 16.98
C VAL A 50 3.63 2.10 18.12
N CYS A 51 3.95 1.76 19.36
CA CYS A 51 3.59 2.53 20.53
C CYS A 51 4.82 3.33 21.00
N ILE A 52 4.63 4.60 21.32
CA ILE A 52 5.71 5.48 21.78
C ILE A 52 5.65 5.72 23.29
N LEU A 53 6.78 6.03 23.89
CA LEU A 53 6.84 6.45 25.29
C LEU A 53 6.36 7.90 25.42
N ARG A 54 5.38 8.14 26.30
CA ARG A 54 5.02 9.50 26.70
C ARG A 54 6.10 10.10 27.57
N THR A 55 6.59 11.27 27.19
CA THR A 55 7.44 12.13 28.01
C THR A 55 6.64 13.34 28.47
N LYS A 56 7.19 14.13 29.39
CA LYS A 56 6.54 15.38 29.84
C LYS A 56 6.31 16.37 28.69
N ASP A 57 7.08 16.26 27.60
CA ASP A 57 6.99 17.11 26.42
C ASP A 57 6.06 16.56 25.32
N THR A 58 5.57 15.31 25.45
CA THR A 58 4.69 14.63 24.47
C THR A 58 3.32 14.28 25.04
N THR A 59 2.85 15.02 26.05
CA THR A 59 1.55 14.76 26.71
C THR A 59 0.36 14.98 25.79
N ASP A 60 0.50 15.89 24.81
CA ASP A 60 -0.52 16.20 23.82
C ASP A 60 -0.16 15.57 22.47
N GLY A 61 -0.81 14.45 22.13
CA GLY A 61 -0.61 13.77 20.86
C GLY A 61 -1.03 12.29 20.84
N PRO A 62 -1.03 11.67 19.65
CA PRO A 62 -1.23 10.23 19.51
C PRO A 62 -0.04 9.46 20.11
N ASN A 63 -0.31 8.29 20.70
CA ASN A 63 0.73 7.42 21.25
C ASN A 63 1.03 6.21 20.38
N GLU A 64 0.20 6.01 19.36
CA GLU A 64 0.17 4.82 18.53
C GLU A 64 0.25 5.25 17.07
N TYR A 65 1.10 4.55 16.33
CA TYR A 65 1.45 4.86 14.95
C TYR A 65 1.57 3.58 14.11
N VAL A 66 1.51 3.74 12.80
CA VAL A 66 1.84 2.72 11.83
C VAL A 66 3.08 3.17 11.07
N LEU A 67 4.20 2.47 11.29
CA LEU A 67 5.37 2.59 10.43
C LEU A 67 5.12 1.78 9.17
N LYS A 68 5.26 2.41 8.00
CA LYS A 68 5.25 1.73 6.71
C LYS A 68 6.62 1.86 6.05
N ILE A 69 7.18 0.72 5.68
CA ILE A 69 8.41 0.60 4.90
C ILE A 69 8.00 0.06 3.54
N SER A 70 8.05 0.91 2.51
CA SER A 70 7.72 0.50 1.15
C SER A 70 8.78 -0.43 0.59
N ASN A 71 8.37 -1.39 -0.25
CA ASN A 71 9.29 -2.28 -0.95
C ASN A 71 10.30 -1.53 -1.82
N SER A 72 11.42 -2.18 -2.13
CA SER A 72 12.53 -1.56 -2.86
C SER A 72 12.14 -1.08 -4.26
N GLU A 73 11.22 -1.78 -4.94
CA GLU A 73 10.77 -1.40 -6.27
C GLU A 73 9.88 -0.15 -6.24
N SER A 74 8.88 -0.13 -5.35
CA SER A 74 8.00 1.03 -5.18
C SER A 74 8.76 2.25 -4.66
N SER A 75 9.85 2.03 -3.93
CA SER A 75 10.74 3.08 -3.43
C SER A 75 11.54 3.78 -4.53
N LYS A 76 11.61 3.22 -5.75
CA LYS A 76 12.16 3.89 -6.94
C LYS A 76 11.22 4.96 -7.50
N THR A 77 9.96 4.98 -7.08
CA THR A 77 8.93 5.92 -7.55
C THR A 77 8.41 6.78 -6.38
N PRO A 78 9.22 7.71 -5.83
CA PRO A 78 8.82 8.53 -4.68
C PRO A 78 7.56 9.35 -4.93
N ASP A 79 7.34 9.79 -6.16
CA ASP A 79 6.15 10.54 -6.57
C ASP A 79 4.85 9.79 -6.28
N LEU A 80 4.85 8.46 -6.48
CA LEU A 80 3.69 7.61 -6.17
C LEU A 80 3.34 7.67 -4.67
N ILE A 81 4.35 7.55 -3.82
CA ILE A 81 4.18 7.57 -2.35
C ILE A 81 3.82 8.97 -1.86
N GLU A 82 4.36 10.00 -2.49
CA GLU A 82 4.01 11.40 -2.23
C GLU A 82 2.53 11.67 -2.52
N VAL A 83 2.04 11.28 -3.70
CA VAL A 83 0.62 11.48 -4.06
C VAL A 83 -0.29 10.74 -3.08
N GLN A 84 0.02 9.48 -2.74
CA GLN A 84 -0.75 8.73 -1.74
C GLN A 84 -0.80 9.45 -0.37
N SER A 85 0.32 10.05 0.03
CA SER A 85 0.41 10.78 1.30
C SER A 85 -0.43 12.06 1.27
N HIS A 86 -0.45 12.77 0.14
CA HIS A 86 -1.29 13.96 -0.06
C HIS A 86 -2.78 13.62 -0.14
N ILE A 87 -3.16 12.48 -0.71
CA ILE A 87 -4.55 11.99 -0.68
C ILE A 87 -5.04 11.83 0.76
N ILE A 88 -4.22 11.25 1.64
CA ILE A 88 -4.57 11.08 3.06
C ILE A 88 -4.82 12.44 3.74
N ILE A 89 -3.94 13.41 3.49
CA ILE A 89 -4.04 14.79 4.02
C ILE A 89 -5.32 15.46 3.51
N PHE A 90 -5.57 15.37 2.19
CA PHE A 90 -6.75 15.94 1.54
C PHE A 90 -8.05 15.36 2.10
N LEU A 91 -8.14 14.03 2.21
CA LEU A 91 -9.32 13.36 2.74
C LEU A 91 -9.58 13.72 4.21
N ARG A 92 -8.51 13.85 5.00
CA ARG A 92 -8.63 14.32 6.38
C ARG A 92 -9.23 15.73 6.44
N ALA A 93 -8.74 16.65 5.61
CA ALA A 93 -9.27 18.02 5.52
C ALA A 93 -10.73 18.04 5.06
N ALA A 94 -11.16 17.07 4.26
CA ALA A 94 -12.55 16.85 3.86
C ALA A 94 -13.41 16.15 4.94
N GLY A 95 -12.86 15.89 6.13
CA GLY A 95 -13.59 15.31 7.27
C GLY A 95 -13.69 13.78 7.27
N PHE A 96 -12.85 13.08 6.50
CA PHE A 96 -12.76 11.62 6.62
C PHE A 96 -11.93 11.22 7.86
N PRO A 97 -12.30 10.12 8.53
CA PRO A 97 -11.55 9.59 9.67
C PRO A 97 -10.30 8.83 9.20
N THR A 98 -9.37 9.50 8.54
CA THR A 98 -8.10 8.92 8.07
C THR A 98 -6.98 9.11 9.09
N ALA A 99 -5.99 8.22 9.03
CA ALA A 99 -4.74 8.40 9.76
C ALA A 99 -4.08 9.74 9.38
N SER A 100 -3.37 10.35 10.32
CA SER A 100 -2.57 11.56 10.08
C SER A 100 -1.17 11.17 9.61
N MET A 101 -0.63 11.90 8.63
CA MET A 101 0.78 11.79 8.27
C MET A 101 1.66 12.42 9.36
N CYS A 102 2.69 11.71 9.79
CA CYS A 102 3.69 12.22 10.73
C CYS A 102 4.93 12.65 9.98
N ARG A 103 5.45 13.83 10.32
CA ARG A 103 6.64 14.37 9.68
C ARG A 103 7.91 13.78 10.28
N THR A 104 8.93 13.65 9.45
CA THR A 104 10.29 13.29 9.89
C THR A 104 10.92 14.47 10.66
N LYS A 105 12.05 14.24 11.32
CA LYS A 105 12.85 15.32 11.94
C LYS A 105 13.26 16.41 10.94
N GLY A 106 13.39 16.06 9.67
CA GLY A 106 13.70 16.99 8.58
C GLY A 106 12.46 17.64 7.95
N ASP A 107 11.31 17.58 8.62
CA ASP A 107 10.03 18.16 8.18
C ASP A 107 9.45 17.58 6.87
N ASN A 108 9.85 16.37 6.49
CA ASN A 108 9.34 15.69 5.29
C ASN A 108 8.24 14.67 5.63
N LEU A 109 7.38 14.32 4.65
CA LEU A 109 6.34 13.29 4.81
C LEU A 109 6.89 11.85 4.72
N THR A 110 8.05 11.68 4.09
CA THR A 110 8.74 10.41 3.88
C THR A 110 10.23 10.59 4.14
N SER A 111 10.95 9.49 4.34
CA SER A 111 12.41 9.45 4.29
C SER A 111 12.85 8.29 3.41
N LEU A 112 13.86 8.48 2.57
CA LEU A 112 14.54 7.38 1.91
C LEU A 112 15.66 6.88 2.83
N ILE A 113 15.68 5.58 3.12
CA ILE A 113 16.77 4.94 3.84
C ILE A 113 17.46 3.94 2.92
N SER A 114 18.75 3.74 3.11
CA SER A 114 19.53 2.73 2.40
C SER A 114 20.06 1.72 3.41
N VAL A 115 19.88 0.43 3.10
CA VAL A 115 20.35 -0.69 3.92
C VAL A 115 21.30 -1.52 3.08
N ASP A 116 22.52 -1.68 3.59
CA ASP A 116 23.52 -2.56 3.03
C ASP A 116 23.34 -3.97 3.59
N SER A 117 23.04 -4.94 2.73
CA SER A 117 22.96 -6.36 3.10
C SER A 117 24.25 -7.14 2.78
N GLY A 118 25.35 -6.46 2.49
CA GLY A 118 26.65 -7.01 2.10
C GLY A 118 26.72 -7.47 0.64
N SER A 119 25.58 -7.87 0.05
CA SER A 119 25.45 -8.25 -1.35
C SER A 119 24.91 -7.14 -2.25
N GLU A 120 24.11 -6.23 -1.70
CA GLU A 120 23.47 -5.13 -2.41
C GLU A 120 23.05 -4.04 -1.41
N ILE A 121 23.09 -2.78 -1.84
CA ILE A 121 22.46 -1.68 -1.10
C ILE A 121 21.04 -1.50 -1.63
N LYS A 122 20.06 -1.76 -0.78
CA LYS A 122 18.64 -1.55 -1.09
C LYS A 122 18.12 -0.29 -0.43
N SER A 123 17.33 0.49 -1.16
CA SER A 123 16.71 1.70 -0.63
C SER A 123 15.21 1.52 -0.43
N TYR A 124 14.69 2.07 0.67
CA TYR A 124 13.31 1.95 1.08
C TYR A 124 12.75 3.32 1.49
N LEU A 125 11.59 3.69 0.94
CA LEU A 125 10.83 4.83 1.43
C LEU A 125 10.08 4.45 2.69
N VAL A 126 10.24 5.26 3.73
CA VAL A 126 9.60 5.07 5.02
C VAL A 126 8.68 6.24 5.33
N ARG A 127 7.50 5.93 5.87
CA ARG A 127 6.51 6.91 6.33
C ARG A 127 5.88 6.44 7.62
N LEU A 128 5.48 7.41 8.45
CA LEU A 128 4.81 7.15 9.71
C LEU A 128 3.43 7.80 9.66
N LEU A 129 2.42 7.05 10.09
CA LEU A 129 1.05 7.52 10.18
C LEU A 129 0.53 7.30 11.59
N THR A 130 -0.43 8.09 12.07
CA THR A 130 -1.12 7.77 13.33
C THR A 130 -1.88 6.46 13.21
N TYR A 131 -1.92 5.67 14.28
CA TYR A 131 -2.76 4.49 14.32
C TYR A 131 -4.24 4.90 14.31
N LEU A 132 -5.06 4.20 13.52
CA LEU A 132 -6.50 4.42 13.48
C LEU A 132 -7.17 3.36 14.36
N PRO A 133 -7.73 3.74 15.52
CA PRO A 133 -8.39 2.78 16.40
C PRO A 133 -9.66 2.25 15.73
N GLY A 134 -9.92 0.95 15.88
CA GLY A 134 -11.10 0.31 15.33
C GLY A 134 -10.93 -1.20 15.24
N ARG A 135 -11.96 -1.85 14.71
CA ARG A 135 -11.94 -3.29 14.40
C ARG A 135 -12.01 -3.47 12.88
N PRO A 136 -11.12 -4.27 12.27
CA PRO A 136 -11.22 -4.62 10.86
C PRO A 136 -12.60 -5.22 10.52
N ILE A 137 -13.14 -4.88 9.35
CA ILE A 137 -14.45 -5.41 8.89
C ILE A 137 -14.44 -6.95 8.82
N ALA A 138 -13.28 -7.56 8.52
CA ALA A 138 -13.14 -9.01 8.48
C ALA A 138 -13.34 -9.71 9.84
N GLU A 139 -13.27 -8.97 10.95
CA GLU A 139 -13.39 -9.50 12.31
C GLU A 139 -14.79 -9.30 12.92
N ILE A 140 -15.72 -8.71 12.17
CA ILE A 140 -17.09 -8.45 12.64
C ILE A 140 -18.11 -9.15 11.74
N PRO A 141 -19.28 -9.56 12.27
CA PRO A 141 -20.34 -10.12 11.45
C PRO A 141 -20.81 -9.13 10.39
N ILE A 142 -20.92 -9.61 9.15
CA ILE A 142 -21.46 -8.81 8.06
C ILE A 142 -22.97 -8.69 8.20
N SER A 143 -23.49 -7.47 8.09
CA SER A 143 -24.92 -7.17 8.09
C SER A 143 -25.31 -6.30 6.91
N PRO A 144 -26.58 -6.33 6.45
CA PRO A 144 -27.06 -5.44 5.39
C PRO A 144 -26.80 -3.95 5.69
N GLN A 145 -26.97 -3.53 6.96
CA GLN A 145 -26.69 -2.15 7.37
C GLN A 145 -25.20 -1.80 7.21
N LEU A 146 -24.29 -2.71 7.59
CA LEU A 146 -22.85 -2.50 7.41
C LEU A 146 -22.49 -2.35 5.94
N LEU A 147 -23.04 -3.19 5.07
CA LEU A 147 -22.83 -3.10 3.61
C LEU A 147 -23.34 -1.78 3.03
N TYR A 148 -24.49 -1.31 3.49
CA TYR A 148 -25.03 -0.01 3.10
C TYR A 148 -24.11 1.14 3.51
N GLU A 149 -23.59 1.14 4.74
CA GLU A 149 -22.64 2.15 5.22
C GLU A 149 -21.31 2.11 4.45
N ILE A 150 -20.79 0.92 4.13
CA ILE A 150 -19.59 0.78 3.28
C ILE A 150 -19.84 1.42 1.91
N GLY A 151 -20.98 1.13 1.28
CA GLY A 151 -21.36 1.74 0.00
C GLY A 151 -21.46 3.26 0.08
N ARG A 152 -22.06 3.80 1.15
CA ARG A 152 -22.15 5.25 1.39
C ARG A 152 -20.76 5.90 1.53
N VAL A 153 -19.87 5.28 2.30
CA VAL A 153 -18.49 5.78 2.47
C VAL A 153 -17.72 5.72 1.17
N ALA A 154 -17.82 4.63 0.41
CA ALA A 154 -17.17 4.48 -0.89
C ALA A 154 -17.65 5.54 -1.89
N ALA A 155 -18.96 5.77 -2.00
CA ALA A 155 -19.52 6.79 -2.88
C ALA A 155 -19.12 8.22 -2.45
N LYS A 156 -19.05 8.49 -1.14
CA LYS A 156 -18.56 9.79 -0.64
C LYS A 156 -17.08 9.98 -0.94
N LEU A 157 -16.27 8.94 -0.76
CA LEU A 157 -14.83 8.94 -1.06
C LEU A 157 -14.58 9.26 -2.52
N ASP A 158 -15.24 8.54 -3.43
CA ASP A 158 -15.15 8.72 -4.89
C ASP A 158 -15.46 10.17 -5.31
N LYS A 159 -16.62 10.70 -4.90
CA LYS A 159 -17.02 12.10 -5.17
C LYS A 159 -16.07 13.14 -4.57
N THR A 160 -15.40 12.81 -3.46
CA THR A 160 -14.47 13.75 -2.83
C THR A 160 -13.14 13.76 -3.57
N LEU A 161 -12.65 12.59 -4.00
CA LEU A 161 -11.41 12.45 -4.76
C LEU A 161 -11.47 13.10 -6.15
N GLU A 162 -12.66 13.30 -6.73
CA GLU A 162 -12.84 14.14 -7.94
C GLU A 162 -12.25 15.54 -7.83
N LYS A 163 -12.20 16.09 -6.60
CA LYS A 163 -11.68 17.44 -6.33
C LYS A 163 -10.21 17.43 -5.92
N PHE A 164 -9.58 16.26 -5.89
CA PHE A 164 -8.17 16.14 -5.55
C PHE A 164 -7.30 16.50 -6.75
N HIS A 165 -6.39 17.45 -6.55
CA HIS A 165 -5.43 17.86 -7.57
C HIS A 165 -4.02 17.75 -6.99
N HIS A 166 -3.10 17.20 -7.80
CA HIS A 166 -1.69 17.10 -7.46
C HIS A 166 -0.83 17.16 -8.72
N PRO A 167 0.29 17.91 -8.75
CA PRO A 167 1.13 18.02 -9.95
C PRO A 167 1.63 16.68 -10.48
N LYS A 168 1.82 15.71 -9.58
CA LYS A 168 2.34 14.37 -9.86
C LYS A 168 1.26 13.29 -9.99
N LEU A 169 0.00 13.66 -10.22
CA LEU A 169 -1.13 12.70 -10.23
C LEU A 169 -0.92 11.57 -11.27
N SER A 170 -0.26 11.86 -12.39
CA SER A 170 0.08 10.87 -13.42
C SER A 170 0.96 9.72 -12.91
N SER A 171 1.66 9.88 -11.79
CA SER A 171 2.43 8.79 -11.15
C SER A 171 1.55 7.65 -10.62
N LEU A 172 0.23 7.89 -10.44
CA LEU A 172 -0.75 6.84 -10.13
C LEU A 172 -1.05 5.94 -11.33
N HIS A 173 -0.82 6.39 -12.57
CA HIS A 173 -1.04 5.60 -13.77
C HIS A 173 0.07 4.57 -13.92
N ARG A 174 -0.23 3.34 -13.50
CA ARG A 174 0.71 2.21 -13.53
C ARG A 174 0.22 1.20 -14.56
N GLU A 175 0.65 1.40 -15.81
CA GLU A 175 0.14 0.70 -17.00
C GLU A 175 0.10 -0.82 -16.83
N ASN A 176 1.16 -1.44 -16.29
CA ASN A 176 1.24 -2.91 -16.12
C ASN A 176 1.00 -3.38 -14.67
N PHE A 177 0.35 -2.56 -13.83
CA PHE A 177 0.04 -2.96 -12.46
C PHE A 177 -1.07 -4.01 -12.44
N ILE A 178 -0.75 -5.21 -11.96
CA ILE A 178 -1.66 -6.38 -12.00
C ILE A 178 -2.96 -6.19 -11.22
N TRP A 179 -3.01 -5.24 -10.27
CA TRP A 179 -4.20 -4.91 -9.51
C TRP A 179 -5.05 -3.80 -10.14
N ASN A 180 -4.65 -3.27 -11.30
CA ASN A 180 -5.51 -2.44 -12.12
C ASN A 180 -6.51 -3.33 -12.86
N LEU A 181 -7.81 -3.07 -12.70
CA LEU A 181 -8.87 -3.87 -13.31
C LEU A 181 -8.84 -3.84 -14.85
N LYS A 182 -8.17 -2.87 -15.47
CA LYS A 182 -7.93 -2.84 -16.92
C LYS A 182 -6.97 -3.95 -17.39
N ASN A 183 -6.17 -4.50 -16.47
CA ASN A 183 -5.09 -5.43 -16.75
C ASN A 183 -5.45 -6.90 -16.54
N VAL A 184 -6.74 -7.26 -16.54
CA VAL A 184 -7.19 -8.65 -16.53
C VAL A 184 -6.48 -9.52 -17.57
N PRO A 185 -6.20 -9.06 -18.81
CA PRO A 185 -5.40 -9.82 -19.78
C PRO A 185 -4.01 -10.24 -19.30
N LEU A 186 -3.38 -9.49 -18.39
CA LEU A 186 -2.07 -9.85 -17.84
C LEU A 186 -2.12 -11.12 -17.00
N LEU A 187 -3.29 -11.61 -16.59
CA LEU A 187 -3.44 -12.82 -15.80
C LEU A 187 -3.14 -14.10 -16.60
N GLU A 188 -3.16 -14.05 -17.94
CA GLU A 188 -2.87 -15.20 -18.80
C GLU A 188 -1.51 -15.82 -18.51
N LYS A 189 -0.52 -14.97 -18.21
CA LYS A 189 0.83 -15.41 -17.87
C LYS A 189 0.90 -16.24 -16.59
N TYR A 190 -0.15 -16.25 -15.76
CA TYR A 190 -0.23 -16.99 -14.51
C TYR A 190 -1.16 -18.21 -14.56
N LEU A 191 -1.80 -18.50 -15.70
CA LEU A 191 -2.72 -19.63 -15.83
C LEU A 191 -2.08 -20.98 -15.50
N TYR A 192 -0.76 -21.09 -15.66
CA TYR A 192 0.00 -22.28 -15.28
C TYR A 192 -0.17 -22.64 -13.80
N ALA A 193 -0.41 -21.67 -12.92
CA ALA A 193 -0.58 -21.89 -11.49
C ALA A 193 -1.88 -22.65 -11.13
N LEU A 194 -2.87 -22.65 -12.03
CA LEU A 194 -4.13 -23.35 -11.81
C LEU A 194 -4.06 -24.84 -12.15
N GLY A 195 -2.99 -25.32 -12.79
CA GLY A 195 -2.92 -26.69 -13.33
C GLY A 195 -3.93 -26.92 -14.46
N GLN A 196 -4.19 -28.18 -14.82
CA GLN A 196 -5.19 -28.53 -15.84
C GLN A 196 -6.50 -28.98 -15.16
N ASN A 197 -7.42 -28.05 -14.97
CA ASN A 197 -8.74 -28.31 -14.39
C ASN A 197 -9.78 -27.31 -14.88
N ARG A 198 -11.03 -27.56 -14.50
CA ARG A 198 -12.18 -26.72 -14.85
C ARG A 198 -12.03 -25.25 -14.44
N ASN A 199 -11.32 -24.94 -13.36
CA ASN A 199 -11.12 -23.54 -12.95
C ASN A 199 -10.23 -22.80 -13.97
N ARG A 200 -9.23 -23.47 -14.53
CA ARG A 200 -8.41 -22.88 -15.59
C ARG A 200 -9.24 -22.53 -16.82
N GLU A 201 -10.09 -23.44 -17.28
CA GLU A 201 -10.98 -23.22 -18.43
C GLU A 201 -11.91 -22.01 -18.19
N ILE A 202 -12.48 -21.90 -16.98
CA ILE A 202 -13.33 -20.76 -16.60
C ILE A 202 -12.54 -19.46 -16.62
N VAL A 203 -11.33 -19.44 -16.04
CA VAL A 203 -10.50 -18.21 -16.01
C VAL A 203 -10.07 -17.82 -17.43
N GLU A 204 -9.68 -18.76 -18.27
CA GLU A 204 -9.36 -18.51 -19.68
C GLU A 204 -10.55 -17.89 -20.43
N GLN A 205 -11.76 -18.45 -20.24
CA GLN A 205 -12.99 -17.89 -20.83
C GLN A 205 -13.28 -16.48 -20.33
N VAL A 206 -13.16 -16.22 -19.02
CA VAL A 206 -13.40 -14.89 -18.43
C VAL A 206 -12.41 -13.86 -18.96
N VAL A 207 -11.13 -14.23 -19.09
CA VAL A 207 -10.10 -13.34 -19.64
C VAL A 207 -10.39 -13.03 -21.11
N GLN A 208 -10.80 -14.04 -21.89
CA GLN A 208 -11.16 -13.84 -23.29
C GLN A 208 -12.38 -12.93 -23.44
N LEU A 209 -13.44 -13.15 -22.67
CA LEU A 209 -14.62 -12.28 -22.64
C LEU A 209 -14.26 -10.85 -22.25
N PHE A 210 -13.36 -10.65 -21.29
CA PHE A 210 -12.90 -9.32 -20.91
C PHE A 210 -12.21 -8.60 -22.08
N LYS A 211 -11.36 -9.31 -22.85
CA LYS A 211 -10.70 -8.76 -24.04
C LYS A 211 -11.72 -8.36 -25.11
N ASP A 212 -12.70 -9.22 -25.37
CA ASP A 212 -13.64 -9.01 -26.46
C ASP A 212 -14.69 -7.94 -26.13
N GLU A 213 -15.18 -7.90 -24.89
CA GLU A 213 -16.32 -7.07 -24.51
C GLU A 213 -15.96 -5.79 -23.75
N VAL A 214 -14.88 -5.80 -22.96
CA VAL A 214 -14.50 -4.68 -22.09
C VAL A 214 -13.39 -3.85 -22.72
N MET A 215 -12.30 -4.49 -23.19
CA MET A 215 -11.16 -3.76 -23.76
C MET A 215 -11.54 -2.97 -25.01
N THR A 216 -12.47 -3.50 -25.82
CA THR A 216 -12.97 -2.81 -27.02
C THR A 216 -13.78 -1.55 -26.71
N LYS A 217 -14.24 -1.39 -25.46
CA LYS A 217 -15.05 -0.27 -24.99
C LYS A 217 -14.38 0.55 -23.89
N LEU A 218 -13.09 0.31 -23.63
CA LEU A 218 -12.40 0.84 -22.45
C LEU A 218 -12.47 2.37 -22.35
N SER A 219 -12.41 3.06 -23.49
CA SER A 219 -12.50 4.52 -23.60
C SER A 219 -13.87 5.11 -23.22
N HIS A 220 -14.91 4.28 -23.13
CA HIS A 220 -16.25 4.70 -22.69
C HIS A 220 -16.43 4.64 -21.17
N PHE A 221 -15.51 3.98 -20.45
CA PHE A 221 -15.53 3.94 -19.00
C PHE A 221 -14.78 5.16 -18.44
N ARG A 222 -15.27 5.64 -17.30
CA ARG A 222 -14.54 6.62 -16.52
C ARG A 222 -13.24 6.00 -16.01
N GLU A 223 -12.13 6.68 -16.26
CA GLU A 223 -10.80 6.38 -15.71
C GLU A 223 -10.46 7.37 -14.59
#